data_AF-A0A848MSI8-F1
#
_entry.id   AF-A0A848MSI8-F1
#
_cell.length_a   1.000
_cell.length_b   1.000
_cell.length_c   1.000
_cell.angle_alpha   90.00
_cell.angle_beta   90.00
_cell.angle_gamma   90.00
#
_symmetry.space_group_name_H-M   'P 1'
#
loop_
_entity.id
_entity.type
_entity.pdbx_description
1 polymer ?
#
loop_
_entity_poly.entity_id
_entity_poly.type
_entity_poly.pdbx_seq_one_letter_code
_entity_poly.pdbx_strand_id
1 'polypeptide(L)'
;MKERERILELVKKGILSTEEGLDLLESMATEKDEKQIAKEADRVHADRKEKDEASRLIDELENGKAEREAVEPDPRQKEQEDKENLEKILDELATEANKTSAHLDEVNAKIFENKIARNEKQETLMQLNTKEELDQLTEEELTQRQQLEQEVKELEAAGDLLSEERIKLEAELKDIRKSQWSEKKDTFAEKFDLPEDWKEQANDTLNQVGEKMTEAGSQLGKFLKKTFQNVSVTVNDNMEWKDVSLRVPGIATTKFEHEFYYSAPQASIIDIKAANGNVTLKTWDSEDVKVEAKIKLYGKMGAEPYEAFAERSQIEVNDEHISFQIPNKRVRADLVFYLPKRTYDHTAIKLLNGNIVVEDLDVKDIYMKSTNGNILVEQMAATMLEIGGVNGNIDVRNGDILDSIIETVNGTVTFGATPENLAISLVNGDVRLTVKEDRLKKIEASSVNGNVKVALPTTIGMDGHAKTSLGSINSRLSDYEVIREKKERTNQMLEFRRVSENEMAKIELSTTTGSIYLKDTDK
;
A
#
# COMPACT_ATOMS: atom_id res chain seq x y z
N MET A 1 -19.17 -43.24 17.91
CA MET A 1 -18.76 -42.57 16.64
C MET A 1 -19.72 -41.43 16.43
N LYS A 2 -19.23 -40.18 16.42
CA LYS A 2 -20.10 -39.00 16.34
C LYS A 2 -20.71 -38.95 14.94
N GLU A 3 -22.02 -38.76 14.82
CA GLU A 3 -22.74 -38.74 13.52
C GLU A 3 -22.13 -37.76 12.52
N ARG A 4 -21.56 -36.65 13.00
CA ARG A 4 -20.75 -35.68 12.23
C ARG A 4 -19.52 -36.30 11.57
N GLU A 5 -18.81 -37.19 12.25
CA GLU A 5 -17.63 -37.88 11.69
C GLU A 5 -18.05 -38.85 10.57
N ARG A 6 -19.23 -39.49 10.70
CA ARG A 6 -19.76 -40.40 9.68
C ARG A 6 -20.20 -39.67 8.41
N ILE A 7 -20.81 -38.49 8.53
CA ILE A 7 -21.18 -37.63 7.39
C ILE A 7 -19.92 -37.17 6.64
N LEU A 8 -18.91 -36.71 7.38
CA LEU A 8 -17.62 -36.31 6.78
C LEU A 8 -16.89 -37.48 6.09
N GLU A 9 -17.00 -38.69 6.65
CA GLU A 9 -16.43 -39.89 6.03
C GLU A 9 -17.18 -40.30 4.75
N LEU A 10 -18.50 -40.10 4.68
CA LEU A 10 -19.31 -40.36 3.48
C LEU A 10 -19.05 -39.34 2.36
N VAL A 11 -18.82 -38.07 2.71
CA VAL A 11 -18.36 -37.04 1.77
C VAL A 11 -16.95 -37.37 1.27
N LYS A 12 -16.04 -37.80 2.15
CA LYS A 12 -14.67 -38.19 1.78
C LYS A 12 -14.61 -39.43 0.88
N LYS A 13 -15.59 -40.34 1.02
CA LYS A 13 -15.75 -41.51 0.14
C LYS A 13 -16.49 -41.19 -1.17
N GLY A 14 -16.93 -39.95 -1.38
CA GLY A 14 -17.64 -39.50 -2.58
C GLY A 14 -19.06 -40.07 -2.72
N ILE A 15 -19.62 -40.61 -1.62
CA ILE A 15 -20.99 -41.16 -1.59
C ILE A 15 -22.01 -40.03 -1.42
N LEU A 16 -21.61 -38.95 -0.74
CA LEU A 16 -22.39 -37.72 -0.59
C LEU A 16 -21.65 -36.56 -1.26
N SER A 17 -22.38 -35.67 -1.90
CA SER A 17 -21.81 -34.40 -2.36
C SER A 17 -21.48 -33.49 -1.16
N THR A 18 -20.58 -32.53 -1.37
CA THR A 18 -20.19 -31.57 -0.32
C THR A 18 -21.35 -30.68 0.11
N GLU A 19 -22.28 -30.38 -0.79
CA GLU A 19 -23.49 -29.59 -0.51
C GLU A 19 -24.48 -30.40 0.34
N GLU A 20 -24.79 -31.64 -0.03
CA GLU A 20 -25.65 -32.53 0.78
C GLU A 20 -25.05 -32.83 2.17
N GLY A 21 -23.72 -32.88 2.26
CA GLY A 21 -23.01 -33.06 3.53
C GLY A 21 -23.11 -31.83 4.44
N LEU A 22 -23.14 -30.63 3.86
CA LEU A 22 -23.33 -29.37 4.58
C LEU A 22 -24.77 -29.23 5.08
N ASP A 23 -25.76 -29.50 4.23
CA ASP A 23 -27.19 -29.43 4.60
C ASP A 23 -27.53 -30.40 5.74
N LEU A 24 -26.96 -31.62 5.73
CA LEU A 24 -27.14 -32.58 6.82
C LEU A 24 -26.47 -32.16 8.12
N LEU A 25 -25.34 -31.44 8.05
CA LEU A 25 -24.66 -30.93 9.24
C LEU A 25 -25.38 -29.71 9.81
N GLU A 26 -25.97 -28.89 8.96
CA GLU A 26 -26.74 -27.70 9.33
C GLU A 26 -28.07 -28.10 9.98
N SER A 27 -28.83 -29.01 9.37
CA SER A 27 -30.08 -29.53 9.94
C SER A 27 -29.87 -30.17 11.33
N MET A 28 -28.75 -30.87 11.55
CA MET A 28 -28.36 -31.41 12.85
C MET A 28 -28.01 -30.35 13.90
N ALA A 29 -27.50 -29.18 13.48
CA ALA A 29 -27.23 -28.08 14.38
C ALA A 29 -28.54 -27.43 14.84
N THR A 30 -29.46 -27.17 13.91
CA THR A 30 -30.81 -26.65 14.22
C THR A 30 -31.62 -27.57 15.14
N GLU A 31 -31.58 -28.90 14.94
CA GLU A 31 -32.28 -29.83 15.84
C GLU A 31 -31.73 -29.83 17.28
N LYS A 32 -30.43 -29.54 17.45
CA LYS A 32 -29.81 -29.44 18.77
C LYS A 32 -30.16 -28.14 19.48
N ASP A 33 -30.21 -27.04 18.72
CA ASP A 33 -30.60 -25.74 19.24
C ASP A 33 -32.09 -25.74 19.61
N GLU A 34 -32.97 -26.33 18.80
CA GLU A 34 -34.39 -26.51 19.15
C GLU A 34 -34.60 -27.37 20.41
N LYS A 35 -33.81 -28.44 20.58
CA LYS A 35 -33.85 -29.27 21.80
C LYS A 35 -33.28 -28.56 23.03
N GLN A 36 -32.32 -27.64 22.87
CA GLN A 36 -31.81 -26.82 23.98
C GLN A 36 -32.80 -25.72 24.37
N ILE A 37 -33.42 -25.06 23.38
CA ILE A 37 -34.46 -24.05 23.60
C ILE A 37 -35.69 -24.66 24.28
N ALA A 38 -36.11 -25.87 23.89
CA ALA A 38 -37.20 -26.59 24.58
C ALA A 38 -36.86 -26.95 26.04
N LYS A 39 -35.60 -27.30 26.32
CA LYS A 39 -35.12 -27.68 27.65
C LYS A 39 -34.93 -26.48 28.58
N GLU A 40 -34.64 -25.30 28.03
CA GLU A 40 -34.64 -24.02 28.75
C GLU A 40 -36.05 -23.46 28.96
N ALA A 41 -36.96 -23.64 28.01
CA ALA A 41 -38.37 -23.27 28.17
C ALA A 41 -39.06 -24.06 29.30
N ASP A 42 -38.76 -25.36 29.43
CA ASP A 42 -39.25 -26.19 30.55
C ASP A 42 -38.65 -25.76 31.92
N ARG A 43 -37.41 -25.23 31.94
CA ARG A 43 -36.81 -24.67 33.17
C ARG A 43 -37.44 -23.34 33.57
N VAL A 44 -37.80 -22.50 32.61
CA VAL A 44 -38.41 -21.18 32.87
C VAL A 44 -39.90 -21.30 33.27
N HIS A 45 -40.60 -22.37 32.88
CA HIS A 45 -41.97 -22.62 33.33
C HIS A 45 -42.09 -23.20 34.76
N ALA A 46 -41.02 -23.78 35.32
CA ALA A 46 -41.01 -24.31 36.68
C ALA A 46 -40.70 -23.26 37.77
N ASP A 47 -40.08 -22.12 37.42
CA ASP A 47 -39.61 -21.11 38.39
C ASP A 47 -40.63 -20.02 38.75
N ARG A 48 -41.92 -20.20 38.41
CA ARG A 48 -42.97 -19.19 38.68
C ARG A 48 -44.11 -19.61 39.60
N LYS A 49 -43.94 -20.65 40.42
CA LYS A 49 -44.81 -20.90 41.58
C LYS A 49 -44.02 -21.35 42.80
N GLU A 50 -44.28 -20.62 43.90
CA GLU A 50 -44.12 -21.04 45.30
C GLU A 50 -42.72 -20.95 45.92
N LYS A 51 -42.41 -19.73 46.39
CA LYS A 51 -41.74 -19.57 47.69
C LYS A 51 -42.74 -19.89 48.79
N ASP A 52 -42.72 -21.13 49.27
CA ASP A 52 -42.90 -21.48 50.69
C ASP A 52 -42.37 -22.91 50.90
N GLU A 53 -41.96 -23.23 52.12
CA GLU A 53 -41.38 -24.52 52.55
C GLU A 53 -39.88 -24.76 52.33
N ALA A 54 -39.07 -23.79 52.74
CA ALA A 54 -37.84 -24.14 53.46
C ALA A 54 -38.20 -24.75 54.83
N SER A 55 -38.50 -26.05 54.94
CA SER A 55 -38.49 -26.72 56.25
C SER A 55 -38.48 -28.26 56.30
N ARG A 56 -38.46 -29.03 55.20
CA ARG A 56 -38.73 -30.48 55.31
C ARG A 56 -37.75 -31.50 54.72
N LEU A 57 -36.60 -31.11 54.17
CA LEU A 57 -35.70 -32.10 53.53
C LEU A 57 -34.24 -32.02 54.02
N ILE A 58 -34.00 -31.44 55.20
CA ILE A 58 -32.68 -31.47 55.86
C ILE A 58 -32.48 -32.78 56.67
N ASP A 59 -33.54 -33.58 56.88
CA ASP A 59 -33.51 -34.70 57.84
C ASP A 59 -33.40 -36.11 57.23
N GLU A 60 -33.28 -36.29 55.90
CA GLU A 60 -33.57 -37.62 55.33
C GLU A 60 -32.58 -38.27 54.36
N LEU A 61 -31.32 -37.86 54.22
CA LEU A 61 -30.35 -38.70 53.46
C LEU A 61 -28.89 -38.62 53.95
N GLU A 62 -28.75 -38.60 55.28
CA GLU A 62 -27.61 -39.16 55.98
C GLU A 62 -27.62 -40.69 55.82
N ASN A 63 -27.08 -41.22 54.71
CA ASN A 63 -26.39 -42.53 54.63
C ASN A 63 -26.09 -42.96 53.18
N GLY A 64 -24.80 -43.14 52.88
CA GLY A 64 -24.37 -44.26 52.03
C GLY A 64 -23.63 -43.95 50.73
N LYS A 65 -22.32 -44.26 50.78
CA LYS A 65 -21.43 -44.78 49.72
C LYS A 65 -20.74 -43.79 48.77
N ALA A 66 -19.42 -43.99 48.74
CA ALA A 66 -18.44 -43.36 47.88
C ALA A 66 -18.59 -43.79 46.41
N GLU A 67 -18.56 -42.82 45.51
CA GLU A 67 -18.07 -42.98 44.14
C GLU A 67 -17.11 -41.83 43.82
N ARG A 68 -16.04 -42.17 43.09
CA ARG A 68 -14.91 -41.30 42.79
C ARG A 68 -15.35 -40.24 41.79
N GLU A 69 -15.42 -38.98 42.20
CA GLU A 69 -15.48 -37.86 41.26
C GLU A 69 -14.11 -37.69 40.60
N ALA A 70 -14.07 -37.82 39.28
CA ALA A 70 -12.97 -37.36 38.47
C ALA A 70 -12.90 -35.83 38.62
N VAL A 71 -11.77 -35.33 39.10
CA VAL A 71 -11.48 -33.89 39.15
C VAL A 71 -11.50 -33.37 37.72
N GLU A 72 -12.57 -32.67 37.33
CA GLU A 72 -12.51 -31.81 36.14
C GLU A 72 -11.47 -30.72 36.39
N PRO A 73 -10.50 -30.52 35.49
CA PRO A 73 -9.49 -29.49 35.68
C PRO A 73 -10.15 -28.12 35.67
N ASP A 74 -9.71 -27.26 36.58
CA ASP A 74 -10.19 -25.89 36.76
C ASP A 74 -10.18 -25.15 35.40
N PRO A 75 -11.32 -24.61 34.92
CA PRO A 75 -11.42 -23.97 33.60
C PRO A 75 -10.39 -22.85 33.38
N ARG A 76 -9.91 -22.21 34.45
CA ARG A 76 -8.86 -21.18 34.37
C ARG A 76 -7.47 -21.73 34.06
N GLN A 77 -7.17 -22.96 34.48
CA GLN A 77 -5.89 -23.60 34.17
C GLN A 77 -5.83 -24.01 32.69
N LYS A 78 -6.96 -24.50 32.16
CA LYS A 78 -7.08 -24.89 30.75
C LYS A 78 -6.98 -23.69 29.80
N GLU A 79 -7.61 -22.57 30.13
CA GLU A 79 -7.46 -21.31 29.38
C GLU A 79 -6.03 -20.78 29.37
N GLN A 80 -5.29 -20.98 30.47
CA GLN A 80 -3.91 -20.54 30.59
C GLN A 80 -2.97 -21.46 29.79
N GLU A 81 -3.18 -22.77 29.82
CA GLU A 81 -2.47 -23.75 28.99
C GLU A 81 -2.73 -23.51 27.49
N ASP A 82 -3.97 -23.22 27.10
CA ASP A 82 -4.33 -22.94 25.71
C ASP A 82 -3.69 -21.62 25.22
N LYS A 83 -3.60 -20.61 26.09
CA LYS A 83 -2.90 -19.35 25.79
C LYS A 83 -1.39 -19.56 25.61
N GLU A 84 -0.76 -20.33 26.49
CA GLU A 84 0.67 -20.63 26.39
C GLU A 84 1.01 -21.47 25.15
N ASN A 85 0.14 -22.40 24.77
CA ASN A 85 0.31 -23.19 23.55
C ASN A 85 0.18 -22.33 22.29
N LEU A 86 -0.77 -21.40 22.26
CA LEU A 86 -0.92 -20.45 21.16
C LEU A 86 0.28 -19.49 21.05
N GLU A 87 0.76 -18.96 22.18
CA GLU A 87 1.94 -18.10 22.19
C GLU A 87 3.17 -18.83 21.61
N LYS A 88 3.33 -20.12 21.88
CA LYS A 88 4.39 -20.95 21.29
C LYS A 88 4.23 -21.11 19.77
N ILE A 89 3.03 -21.40 19.28
CA ILE A 89 2.79 -21.56 17.83
C ILE A 89 3.08 -20.26 17.09
N LEU A 90 2.66 -19.12 17.65
CA LEU A 90 2.92 -17.80 17.08
C LEU A 90 4.42 -17.45 17.07
N ASP A 91 5.15 -17.82 18.11
CA ASP A 91 6.60 -17.60 18.22
C ASP A 91 7.39 -18.50 17.25
N GLU A 92 6.94 -19.75 17.06
CA GLU A 92 7.48 -20.68 16.07
C GLU A 92 7.25 -20.16 14.64
N LEU A 93 6.03 -19.75 14.30
CA LEU A 93 5.71 -19.16 12.99
C LEU A 93 6.47 -17.85 12.73
N ALA A 94 6.71 -17.04 13.76
CA ALA A 94 7.53 -15.84 13.65
C ALA A 94 9.01 -16.16 13.41
N THR A 95 9.53 -17.19 14.09
CA THR A 95 10.90 -17.68 13.90
C THR A 95 11.09 -18.25 12.49
N GLU A 96 10.12 -19.01 11.99
CA GLU A 96 10.11 -19.54 10.62
C GLU A 96 10.04 -18.42 9.59
N ALA A 97 9.15 -17.43 9.76
CA ALA A 97 9.07 -16.26 8.89
C ALA A 97 10.40 -15.49 8.83
N ASN A 98 11.06 -15.29 9.98
CA ASN A 98 12.35 -14.61 10.04
C ASN A 98 13.45 -15.39 9.32
N LYS A 99 13.48 -16.71 9.46
CA LYS A 99 14.45 -17.57 8.78
C LYS A 99 14.23 -17.57 7.25
N THR A 100 12.98 -17.69 6.81
CA THR A 100 12.63 -17.64 5.38
C THR A 100 12.91 -16.27 4.78
N SER A 101 12.69 -15.18 5.53
CA SER A 101 13.06 -13.82 5.11
C SER A 101 14.58 -13.65 4.98
N ALA A 102 15.37 -14.13 5.95
CA ALA A 102 16.83 -14.05 5.87
C ALA A 102 17.40 -14.86 4.70
N HIS A 103 16.80 -16.04 4.41
CA HIS A 103 17.19 -16.84 3.26
C HIS A 103 16.81 -16.16 1.93
N LEU A 104 15.65 -15.51 1.88
CA LEU A 104 15.23 -14.70 0.72
C LEU A 104 16.22 -13.56 0.45
N ASP A 105 16.70 -12.88 1.50
CA ASP A 105 17.71 -11.84 1.38
C ASP A 105 19.05 -12.39 0.84
N GLU A 106 19.47 -13.58 1.29
CA GLU A 106 20.68 -14.25 0.79
C GLU A 106 20.57 -14.63 -0.69
N VAL A 107 19.43 -15.20 -1.10
CA VAL A 107 19.16 -15.55 -2.51
C VAL A 107 19.12 -14.30 -3.38
N ASN A 108 18.52 -13.20 -2.90
CA ASN A 108 18.52 -11.92 -3.60
C ASN A 108 19.94 -11.35 -3.79
N ALA A 109 20.81 -11.49 -2.77
CA ALA A 109 22.22 -11.09 -2.89
C ALA A 109 22.95 -11.93 -3.95
N LYS A 110 22.75 -13.25 -3.99
CA LYS A 110 23.33 -14.15 -5.00
C LYS A 110 22.83 -13.84 -6.42
N ILE A 111 21.55 -13.51 -6.58
CA ILE A 111 20.98 -13.05 -7.87
C ILE A 111 21.68 -11.77 -8.33
N PHE A 112 21.91 -10.83 -7.40
CA PHE A 112 22.57 -9.58 -7.69
C PHE A 112 24.04 -9.78 -8.13
N GLU A 113 24.80 -10.59 -7.39
CA GLU A 113 26.18 -10.94 -7.74
C GLU A 113 26.26 -11.65 -9.09
N ASN A 114 25.38 -12.61 -9.35
CA ASN A 114 25.30 -13.32 -10.63
C ASN A 114 24.99 -12.36 -11.80
N LYS A 115 24.05 -11.41 -11.60
CA LYS A 115 23.72 -10.38 -12.59
C LYS A 115 24.92 -9.48 -12.90
N ILE A 116 25.69 -9.07 -11.90
CA ILE A 116 26.91 -8.27 -12.09
C ILE A 116 27.92 -9.06 -12.91
N ALA A 117 28.27 -10.28 -12.49
CA ALA A 117 29.24 -11.12 -13.18
C ALA A 117 28.83 -11.40 -14.63
N ARG A 118 27.54 -11.60 -14.89
CA ARG A 118 27.01 -11.81 -16.24
C ARG A 118 27.16 -10.55 -17.10
N ASN A 119 26.82 -9.39 -16.55
CA ASN A 119 26.91 -8.12 -17.28
C ASN A 119 28.36 -7.78 -17.66
N GLU A 120 29.32 -7.98 -16.75
CA GLU A 120 30.76 -7.76 -17.03
C GLU A 120 31.27 -8.64 -18.18
N LYS A 121 30.87 -9.92 -18.19
CA LYS A 121 31.24 -10.85 -19.26
C LYS A 121 30.53 -10.53 -20.58
N GLN A 122 29.26 -10.14 -20.53
CA GLN A 122 28.50 -9.68 -21.72
C GLN A 122 29.09 -8.41 -22.33
N GLU A 123 29.60 -7.48 -21.52
CA GLU A 123 30.29 -6.28 -22.00
C GLU A 123 31.57 -6.64 -22.75
N THR A 124 32.38 -7.53 -22.17
CA THR A 124 33.62 -8.03 -22.80
C THR A 124 33.32 -8.75 -24.12
N LEU A 125 32.25 -9.56 -24.14
CA LEU A 125 31.79 -10.28 -25.31
C LEU A 125 31.26 -9.34 -26.41
N MET A 126 30.59 -8.25 -26.04
CA MET A 126 30.16 -7.21 -26.98
C MET A 126 31.35 -6.49 -27.63
N GLN A 127 32.43 -6.24 -26.88
CA GLN A 127 33.66 -5.66 -27.43
C GLN A 127 34.32 -6.59 -28.47
N LEU A 128 34.35 -7.90 -28.18
CA LEU A 128 34.87 -8.90 -29.12
C LEU A 128 33.98 -9.03 -30.36
N ASN A 129 32.65 -9.05 -30.22
CA ASN A 129 31.73 -9.06 -31.36
C ASN A 129 31.89 -7.81 -32.25
N THR A 130 32.11 -6.65 -31.63
CA THR A 130 32.37 -5.40 -32.38
C THR A 130 33.69 -5.46 -33.15
N LYS A 131 34.74 -6.08 -32.60
CA LYS A 131 36.01 -6.29 -33.30
C LYS A 131 35.88 -7.26 -34.48
N GLU A 132 35.04 -8.28 -34.35
CA GLU A 132 34.73 -9.21 -35.43
C GLU A 132 33.98 -8.51 -36.58
N GLU A 133 32.98 -7.69 -36.28
CA GLU A 133 32.27 -6.89 -37.29
C GLU A 133 33.18 -5.92 -38.06
N LEU A 134 34.35 -5.59 -37.50
CA LEU A 134 35.37 -4.73 -38.10
C LEU A 134 36.51 -5.51 -38.77
N ASP A 135 36.41 -6.85 -38.89
CA ASP A 135 37.46 -7.76 -39.39
C ASP A 135 38.82 -7.61 -38.65
N GLN A 136 38.79 -7.23 -37.37
CA GLN A 136 39.96 -6.94 -36.54
C GLN A 136 40.22 -7.99 -35.45
N LEU A 137 39.51 -9.13 -35.49
CA LEU A 137 39.61 -10.18 -34.48
C LEU A 137 40.81 -11.10 -34.71
N THR A 138 41.60 -11.35 -33.67
CA THR A 138 42.70 -12.33 -33.70
C THR A 138 42.23 -13.75 -33.34
N GLU A 139 43.01 -14.79 -33.68
CA GLU A 139 42.68 -16.18 -33.32
C GLU A 139 42.59 -16.40 -31.79
N GLU A 140 43.42 -15.71 -31.00
CA GLU A 140 43.36 -15.75 -29.54
C GLU A 140 42.05 -15.15 -29.00
N GLU A 141 41.64 -13.99 -29.53
CA GLU A 141 40.38 -13.31 -29.17
C GLU A 141 39.14 -14.12 -29.56
N LEU A 142 39.22 -14.93 -30.63
CA LEU A 142 38.15 -15.84 -31.03
C LEU A 142 37.96 -16.97 -30.00
N THR A 143 39.05 -17.53 -29.48
CA THR A 143 38.96 -18.53 -28.40
C THR A 143 38.46 -17.93 -27.08
N GLN A 144 38.88 -16.71 -26.76
CA GLN A 144 38.41 -15.99 -25.57
C GLN A 144 36.91 -15.70 -25.65
N ARG A 145 36.40 -15.36 -26.84
CA ARG A 145 34.97 -15.15 -27.07
C ARG A 145 34.16 -16.41 -26.83
N GLN A 146 34.58 -17.56 -27.36
CA GLN A 146 33.88 -18.83 -27.16
C GLN A 146 33.81 -19.21 -25.68
N GLN A 147 34.88 -18.96 -24.92
CA GLN A 147 34.90 -19.14 -23.47
C GLN A 147 33.91 -18.20 -22.77
N LEU A 148 33.90 -16.90 -23.12
CA LEU A 148 32.98 -15.93 -22.55
C LEU A 148 31.51 -16.24 -22.89
N GLU A 149 31.22 -16.70 -24.10
CA GLU A 149 29.87 -17.15 -24.51
C GLU A 149 29.39 -18.30 -23.63
N GLN A 150 30.26 -19.26 -23.34
CA GLN A 150 29.95 -20.39 -22.47
C GLN A 150 29.74 -19.94 -21.01
N GLU A 151 30.60 -19.08 -20.48
CA GLU A 151 30.49 -18.56 -19.12
C GLU A 151 29.23 -17.71 -18.91
N VAL A 152 28.84 -16.89 -19.91
CA VAL A 152 27.58 -16.13 -19.86
C VAL A 152 26.39 -17.08 -19.81
N LYS A 153 26.41 -18.16 -20.60
CA LYS A 153 25.35 -19.18 -20.60
C LYS A 153 25.24 -19.93 -19.27
N GLU A 154 26.37 -20.22 -18.63
CA GLU A 154 26.42 -20.83 -17.30
C GLU A 154 25.87 -19.88 -16.22
N LEU A 155 26.21 -18.59 -16.30
CA LEU A 155 25.68 -17.56 -15.40
C LEU A 155 24.17 -17.35 -15.58
N GLU A 156 23.67 -17.36 -16.82
CA GLU A 156 22.23 -17.31 -17.12
C GLU A 156 21.49 -18.49 -16.49
N ALA A 157 21.97 -19.71 -16.68
CA ALA A 157 21.38 -20.90 -16.07
C ALA A 157 21.39 -20.84 -14.54
N ALA A 158 22.48 -20.34 -13.94
CA ALA A 158 22.55 -20.14 -12.49
C ALA A 158 21.59 -19.05 -11.99
N GLY A 159 21.42 -17.96 -12.75
CA GLY A 159 20.46 -16.89 -12.45
C GLY A 159 19.01 -17.38 -12.48
N ASP A 160 18.67 -18.23 -13.44
CA ASP A 160 17.33 -18.83 -13.55
C ASP A 160 17.00 -19.72 -12.34
N LEU A 161 17.94 -20.56 -11.92
CA LEU A 161 17.79 -21.41 -10.73
C LEU A 161 17.58 -20.59 -9.46
N LEU A 162 18.35 -19.52 -9.27
CA LEU A 162 18.21 -18.62 -8.13
C LEU A 162 16.85 -17.88 -8.16
N SER A 163 16.37 -17.51 -9.35
CA SER A 163 15.05 -16.89 -9.51
C SER A 163 13.91 -17.85 -9.16
N GLU A 164 14.02 -19.13 -9.52
CA GLU A 164 13.06 -20.16 -9.10
C GLU A 164 13.04 -20.36 -7.58
N GLU A 165 14.22 -20.36 -6.95
CA GLU A 165 14.37 -20.45 -5.49
C GLU A 165 13.73 -19.25 -4.78
N ARG A 166 13.95 -18.03 -5.29
CA ARG A 166 13.30 -16.81 -4.79
C ARG A 166 11.78 -16.92 -4.80
N ILE A 167 11.21 -17.38 -5.92
CA ILE A 167 9.75 -17.55 -6.07
C ILE A 167 9.18 -18.54 -5.05
N LYS A 168 9.90 -19.62 -4.75
CA LYS A 168 9.49 -20.59 -3.72
C LYS A 168 9.49 -19.96 -2.33
N LEU A 169 10.55 -19.24 -1.97
CA LEU A 169 10.67 -18.58 -0.67
C LEU A 169 9.63 -17.48 -0.47
N GLU A 170 9.29 -16.72 -1.52
CA GLU A 170 8.22 -15.73 -1.48
C GLU A 170 6.83 -16.37 -1.26
N ALA A 171 6.58 -17.53 -1.88
CA ALA A 171 5.34 -18.28 -1.69
C ALA A 171 5.24 -18.83 -0.25
N GLU A 172 6.33 -19.41 0.27
CA GLU A 172 6.42 -19.91 1.64
C GLU A 172 6.21 -18.79 2.68
N LEU A 173 6.83 -17.63 2.48
CA LEU A 173 6.64 -16.46 3.35
C LEU A 173 5.18 -15.95 3.34
N LYS A 174 4.52 -16.01 2.18
CA LYS A 174 3.11 -15.64 2.04
C LYS A 174 2.20 -16.61 2.78
N ASP A 175 2.48 -17.90 2.71
CA ASP A 175 1.71 -18.93 3.41
C ASP A 175 1.91 -18.85 4.93
N ILE A 176 3.14 -18.61 5.42
CA ILE A 176 3.43 -18.36 6.85
C ILE A 176 2.70 -17.11 7.36
N ARG A 177 2.65 -16.03 6.57
CA ARG A 177 1.88 -14.82 6.94
C ARG A 177 0.38 -15.08 6.96
N LYS A 178 -0.12 -15.94 6.07
CA LYS A 178 -1.54 -16.32 6.02
C LYS A 178 -1.92 -17.18 7.23
N SER A 179 -1.09 -18.13 7.64
CA SER A 179 -1.31 -18.95 8.84
C SER A 179 -1.27 -18.11 10.12
N GLN A 180 -0.33 -17.17 10.24
CA GLN A 180 -0.31 -16.18 11.32
C GLN A 180 -1.60 -15.34 11.38
N TRP A 181 -2.20 -15.04 10.22
CA TRP A 181 -3.43 -14.24 10.15
C TRP A 181 -4.68 -15.07 10.48
N SER A 182 -4.73 -16.35 10.10
CA SER A 182 -5.84 -17.25 10.45
C SER A 182 -5.89 -17.56 11.94
N GLU A 183 -4.75 -17.85 12.57
CA GLU A 183 -4.71 -18.09 14.03
C GLU A 183 -5.09 -16.85 14.85
N LYS A 184 -4.74 -15.66 14.34
CA LYS A 184 -5.18 -14.37 14.92
C LYS A 184 -6.66 -14.09 14.70
N LYS A 185 -7.27 -14.63 13.64
CA LYS A 185 -8.70 -14.45 13.34
C LYS A 185 -9.55 -15.33 14.25
N ASP A 186 -9.15 -16.58 14.47
CA ASP A 186 -9.87 -17.53 15.33
C ASP A 186 -9.84 -17.08 16.80
N THR A 187 -8.72 -16.50 17.26
CA THR A 187 -8.63 -15.88 18.60
C THR A 187 -9.43 -14.60 18.78
N PHE A 188 -9.67 -13.85 17.71
CA PHE A 188 -10.47 -12.62 17.76
C PHE A 188 -11.96 -12.92 17.80
N ALA A 189 -12.39 -14.03 17.19
CA ALA A 189 -13.78 -14.47 17.14
C ALA A 189 -14.27 -15.11 18.47
N GLU A 190 -13.40 -15.79 19.22
CA GLU A 190 -13.79 -16.46 20.48
C GLU A 190 -13.81 -15.53 21.72
N LYS A 191 -13.24 -14.31 21.66
CA LYS A 191 -13.05 -13.43 22.84
C LYS A 191 -13.85 -12.13 22.85
N PHE A 192 -14.71 -11.88 21.87
CA PHE A 192 -15.51 -10.65 21.81
C PHE A 192 -16.98 -10.96 21.52
N ASP A 193 -17.83 -10.76 22.54
CA ASP A 193 -19.27 -10.61 22.35
C ASP A 193 -19.50 -9.21 21.75
N LEU A 194 -19.68 -9.18 20.43
CA LEU A 194 -19.84 -7.94 19.67
C LEU A 194 -21.24 -7.35 19.94
N PRO A 195 -21.37 -6.05 20.29
CA PRO A 195 -22.67 -5.40 20.48
C PRO A 195 -23.55 -5.51 19.22
N GLU A 196 -24.86 -5.72 19.40
CA GLU A 196 -25.84 -5.84 18.29
C GLU A 196 -25.78 -4.66 17.30
N ASP A 197 -25.41 -3.46 17.76
CA ASP A 197 -25.24 -2.27 16.92
C ASP A 197 -24.13 -2.41 15.87
N TRP A 198 -23.07 -3.19 16.15
CA TRP A 198 -22.01 -3.49 15.19
C TRP A 198 -22.44 -4.55 14.18
N LYS A 199 -23.42 -5.38 14.53
CA LYS A 199 -23.98 -6.42 13.67
C LYS A 199 -24.97 -5.82 12.66
N GLU A 200 -25.75 -4.83 13.07
CA GLU A 200 -26.62 -4.05 12.16
C GLU A 200 -25.82 -3.12 11.26
N GLN A 201 -24.81 -2.42 11.77
CA GLN A 201 -24.01 -1.50 10.94
C GLN A 201 -23.07 -2.25 9.96
N ALA A 202 -22.62 -3.46 10.32
CA ALA A 202 -21.92 -4.37 9.40
C ALA A 202 -22.87 -5.05 8.40
N ASN A 203 -24.13 -5.36 8.77
CA ASN A 203 -25.11 -5.93 7.83
C ASN A 203 -25.68 -4.88 6.86
N ASP A 204 -25.86 -3.63 7.27
CA ASP A 204 -26.33 -2.56 6.38
C ASP A 204 -25.23 -2.10 5.40
N THR A 205 -23.95 -2.13 5.82
CA THR A 205 -22.84 -1.90 4.90
C THR A 205 -22.57 -3.08 3.97
N LEU A 206 -22.91 -4.32 4.34
CA LEU A 206 -22.75 -5.49 3.46
C LEU A 206 -23.95 -5.70 2.53
N ASN A 207 -25.17 -5.33 2.92
CA ASN A 207 -26.36 -5.40 2.08
C ASN A 207 -26.50 -4.21 1.11
N GLN A 208 -26.10 -2.99 1.50
CA GLN A 208 -26.03 -1.87 0.54
C GLN A 208 -24.86 -1.98 -0.43
N VAL A 209 -23.79 -2.71 -0.05
CA VAL A 209 -22.74 -3.13 -0.98
C VAL A 209 -23.18 -4.36 -1.78
N GLY A 210 -24.08 -5.20 -1.28
CA GLY A 210 -24.63 -6.38 -1.97
C GLY A 210 -25.60 -6.07 -3.12
N GLU A 211 -26.50 -5.09 -2.98
CA GLU A 211 -27.50 -4.77 -4.02
C GLU A 211 -27.06 -3.70 -5.04
N LYS A 212 -25.91 -3.05 -4.84
CA LYS A 212 -25.33 -2.11 -5.84
C LYS A 212 -23.93 -2.51 -6.36
N MET A 213 -23.44 -3.72 -6.03
CA MET A 213 -22.25 -4.32 -6.66
C MET A 213 -22.54 -5.22 -7.87
N THR A 214 -23.74 -5.22 -8.44
CA THR A 214 -24.00 -6.07 -9.62
C THR A 214 -23.65 -5.40 -10.96
N GLU A 215 -23.33 -4.08 -11.00
CA GLU A 215 -23.05 -3.39 -12.28
C GLU A 215 -21.66 -2.73 -12.43
N ALA A 216 -20.75 -2.87 -11.46
CA ALA A 216 -19.39 -2.29 -11.57
C ALA A 216 -18.22 -3.27 -11.29
N GLY A 217 -18.48 -4.58 -11.25
CA GLY A 217 -17.48 -5.61 -10.94
C GLY A 217 -16.46 -5.97 -12.03
N SER A 218 -16.54 -5.39 -13.24
CA SER A 218 -15.70 -5.82 -14.38
C SER A 218 -14.37 -5.03 -14.54
N GLN A 219 -14.13 -3.99 -13.75
CA GLN A 219 -13.00 -3.07 -13.96
C GLN A 219 -11.86 -3.19 -12.93
N LEU A 220 -12.12 -3.59 -11.69
CA LEU A 220 -11.07 -3.75 -10.65
C LEU A 220 -10.21 -5.02 -10.85
N GLY A 221 -10.81 -6.13 -11.28
CA GLY A 221 -10.08 -7.38 -11.55
C GLY A 221 -9.17 -7.30 -12.78
N LYS A 222 -9.50 -6.45 -13.76
CA LYS A 222 -8.65 -6.21 -14.94
C LYS A 222 -7.46 -5.30 -14.61
N PHE A 223 -7.61 -4.38 -13.67
CA PHE A 223 -6.51 -3.52 -13.21
C PHE A 223 -5.49 -4.30 -12.37
N LEU A 224 -5.94 -5.17 -11.46
CA LEU A 224 -5.04 -6.01 -10.65
C LEU A 224 -4.34 -7.11 -11.48
N LYS A 225 -5.03 -7.75 -12.43
CA LYS A 225 -4.44 -8.82 -13.25
C LYS A 225 -3.48 -8.30 -14.33
N LYS A 226 -3.74 -7.12 -14.93
CA LYS A 226 -2.80 -6.46 -15.86
C LYS A 226 -1.58 -5.84 -15.15
N THR A 227 -1.74 -5.45 -13.89
CA THR A 227 -0.61 -4.88 -13.11
C THR A 227 0.29 -6.00 -12.59
N PHE A 228 -0.23 -7.11 -12.08
CA PHE A 228 0.61 -8.24 -11.64
C PHE A 228 1.35 -8.96 -12.79
N GLN A 229 0.75 -9.09 -13.98
CA GLN A 229 1.42 -9.75 -15.11
C GLN A 229 2.53 -8.89 -15.76
N ASN A 230 2.50 -7.57 -15.59
CA ASN A 230 3.55 -6.68 -16.08
C ASN A 230 4.61 -6.32 -15.03
N VAL A 231 4.39 -6.66 -13.76
CA VAL A 231 5.35 -6.41 -12.67
C VAL A 231 6.29 -7.60 -12.45
N SER A 232 5.98 -8.82 -12.94
CA SER A 232 6.91 -9.95 -12.82
C SER A 232 8.09 -9.94 -13.81
N VAL A 233 8.23 -8.92 -14.67
CA VAL A 233 9.37 -8.77 -15.61
C VAL A 233 10.07 -7.41 -15.42
N THR A 234 9.78 -6.67 -14.34
CA THR A 234 10.51 -5.42 -14.06
C THR A 234 10.65 -5.18 -12.57
N VAL A 235 11.26 -6.14 -11.87
CA VAL A 235 11.88 -5.89 -10.56
C VAL A 235 13.27 -6.49 -10.59
N ASN A 236 14.23 -5.72 -11.09
CA ASN A 236 15.57 -5.65 -10.52
C ASN A 236 16.26 -4.41 -11.09
N ASP A 237 16.19 -3.29 -10.37
CA ASP A 237 17.27 -2.30 -10.19
C ASP A 237 16.80 -1.19 -9.23
N ASN A 238 16.69 -1.53 -7.94
CA ASN A 238 16.84 -0.55 -6.87
C ASN A 238 18.34 -0.30 -6.69
N MET A 239 18.90 0.54 -7.56
CA MET A 239 20.15 1.26 -7.25
C MET A 239 19.74 2.67 -6.86
N GLU A 240 20.35 3.23 -5.81
CA GLU A 240 20.28 4.65 -5.55
C GLU A 240 21.16 5.37 -6.58
N TRP A 241 20.56 6.02 -7.57
CA TRP A 241 21.29 6.84 -8.54
C TRP A 241 21.41 8.26 -8.00
N LYS A 242 22.25 8.45 -6.98
CA LYS A 242 22.85 9.77 -6.72
C LYS A 242 24.12 9.88 -7.58
N ASP A 243 24.06 10.78 -8.54
CA ASP A 243 25.17 11.24 -9.40
C ASP A 243 26.04 10.16 -10.06
N VAL A 244 25.40 9.28 -10.84
CA VAL A 244 26.12 8.58 -11.90
C VAL A 244 25.73 9.19 -13.24
N SER A 245 26.62 10.04 -13.78
CA SER A 245 26.61 10.37 -15.19
C SER A 245 26.88 9.09 -15.97
N LEU A 246 25.84 8.31 -16.25
CA LEU A 246 25.94 7.12 -17.07
C LEU A 246 26.13 7.56 -18.52
N ARG A 247 27.37 7.96 -18.85
CA ARG A 247 27.84 7.95 -20.23
C ARG A 247 27.99 6.48 -20.58
N VAL A 248 26.93 5.87 -21.10
CA VAL A 248 27.02 4.56 -21.76
C VAL A 248 27.96 4.76 -22.95
N PRO A 249 29.19 4.21 -22.94
CA PRO A 249 30.08 4.33 -24.08
C PRO A 249 29.41 3.59 -25.26
N GLY A 250 29.08 4.32 -26.34
CA GLY A 250 28.57 3.74 -27.58
C GLY A 250 27.14 4.09 -27.99
N ILE A 251 26.33 4.74 -27.15
CA ILE A 251 25.00 5.25 -27.57
C ILE A 251 25.15 6.71 -28.02
N ALA A 252 25.06 6.95 -29.33
CA ALA A 252 24.99 8.30 -29.89
C ALA A 252 23.89 9.10 -29.17
N THR A 253 24.25 10.24 -28.59
CA THR A 253 23.33 11.11 -27.86
C THR A 253 23.24 12.44 -28.58
N THR A 254 22.04 12.82 -28.98
CA THR A 254 21.78 14.10 -29.64
C THR A 254 20.98 14.99 -28.70
N LYS A 255 21.33 16.27 -28.61
CA LYS A 255 20.65 17.24 -27.75
C LYS A 255 20.23 18.45 -28.57
N PHE A 256 19.05 18.96 -28.29
CA PHE A 256 18.58 20.23 -28.83
C PHE A 256 17.62 20.89 -27.86
N GLU A 257 17.41 22.18 -28.04
CA GLU A 257 16.42 22.96 -27.32
C GLU A 257 15.35 23.42 -28.32
N HIS A 258 14.10 23.47 -27.88
CA HIS A 258 13.00 23.96 -28.69
C HIS A 258 12.02 24.73 -27.81
N GLU A 259 11.48 25.81 -28.35
CA GLU A 259 10.45 26.60 -27.70
C GLU A 259 9.14 26.42 -28.47
N PHE A 260 8.14 25.84 -27.80
CA PHE A 260 6.79 25.80 -28.33
C PHE A 260 6.05 27.06 -27.87
N TYR A 261 5.40 27.75 -28.81
CA TYR A 261 4.64 28.94 -28.53
C TYR A 261 3.25 28.83 -29.15
N TYR A 262 2.23 28.99 -28.33
CA TYR A 262 0.82 28.91 -28.73
C TYR A 262 0.12 30.20 -28.30
N SER A 263 -0.45 30.92 -29.26
CA SER A 263 -1.07 32.21 -28.96
C SER A 263 -2.46 32.03 -28.37
N ALA A 264 -2.64 32.53 -27.15
CA ALA A 264 -3.88 32.60 -26.39
C ALA A 264 -4.83 31.37 -26.46
N PRO A 265 -4.36 30.12 -26.30
CA PRO A 265 -5.25 28.95 -26.35
C PRO A 265 -6.25 29.00 -25.18
N GLN A 266 -7.51 28.66 -25.42
CA GLN A 266 -8.55 28.67 -24.38
C GLN A 266 -8.63 27.37 -23.54
N ALA A 267 -7.73 26.41 -23.80
CA ALA A 267 -7.73 25.10 -23.16
C ALA A 267 -7.70 25.14 -21.62
N SER A 268 -8.65 24.48 -20.98
CA SER A 268 -8.71 24.29 -19.52
C SER A 268 -8.19 22.94 -19.06
N ILE A 269 -7.85 22.04 -20.00
CA ILE A 269 -7.35 20.70 -19.73
C ILE A 269 -5.87 20.60 -20.08
N ILE A 270 -5.06 20.09 -19.15
CA ILE A 270 -3.62 19.85 -19.33
C ILE A 270 -3.36 18.35 -19.14
N ASP A 271 -2.75 17.69 -20.13
CA ASP A 271 -2.32 16.28 -20.04
C ASP A 271 -0.87 16.12 -20.46
N ILE A 272 -0.01 15.84 -19.49
CA ILE A 272 1.43 15.71 -19.69
C ILE A 272 1.85 14.31 -19.30
N LYS A 273 2.47 13.60 -20.24
CA LYS A 273 3.06 12.29 -20.01
C LYS A 273 4.47 12.26 -20.57
N ALA A 274 5.46 11.95 -19.74
CA ALA A 274 6.82 11.76 -20.21
C ALA A 274 7.48 10.54 -19.57
N ALA A 275 8.20 9.78 -20.39
CA ALA A 275 8.97 8.63 -19.90
C ALA A 275 10.19 9.08 -19.10
N ASN A 276 10.93 10.08 -19.58
CA ASN A 276 12.06 10.64 -18.85
C ASN A 276 12.11 12.16 -18.97
N GLY A 277 12.52 12.82 -17.90
CA GLY A 277 12.75 14.26 -17.84
C GLY A 277 11.83 14.96 -16.86
N ASN A 278 12.22 16.16 -16.46
CA ASN A 278 11.49 16.93 -15.47
C ASN A 278 10.35 17.71 -16.12
N VAL A 279 9.27 17.94 -15.37
CA VAL A 279 8.18 18.83 -15.76
C VAL A 279 8.03 19.91 -14.71
N THR A 280 8.04 21.17 -15.15
CA THR A 280 7.78 22.33 -14.29
C THR A 280 6.60 23.12 -14.84
N LEU A 281 5.58 23.33 -14.02
CA LEU A 281 4.46 24.22 -14.33
C LEU A 281 4.64 25.55 -13.60
N LYS A 282 4.57 26.64 -14.36
CA LYS A 282 4.62 28.02 -13.88
C LYS A 282 3.49 28.82 -14.50
N THR A 283 2.99 29.81 -13.78
CA THR A 283 2.12 30.84 -14.35
C THR A 283 2.93 32.07 -14.76
N TRP A 284 2.41 32.84 -15.73
CA TRP A 284 3.03 34.09 -16.20
C TRP A 284 1.98 35.15 -16.59
N ASP A 285 2.43 36.40 -16.72
CA ASP A 285 1.58 37.54 -17.09
C ASP A 285 1.38 37.64 -18.63
N SER A 286 0.96 36.54 -19.25
CA SER A 286 0.57 36.47 -20.66
C SER A 286 -0.59 35.51 -20.83
N GLU A 287 -1.46 35.79 -21.80
CA GLU A 287 -2.54 34.88 -22.22
C GLU A 287 -2.03 33.73 -23.09
N ASP A 288 -0.80 33.83 -23.60
CA ASP A 288 -0.18 32.80 -24.42
C ASP A 288 0.32 31.61 -23.57
N VAL A 289 0.55 30.47 -24.23
CA VAL A 289 1.23 29.31 -23.62
C VAL A 289 2.60 29.17 -24.26
N LYS A 290 3.64 29.12 -23.43
CA LYS A 290 5.01 28.84 -23.87
C LYS A 290 5.54 27.59 -23.18
N VAL A 291 6.23 26.73 -23.91
CA VAL A 291 6.90 25.55 -23.37
C VAL A 291 8.36 25.53 -23.82
N GLU A 292 9.26 25.68 -22.85
CA GLU A 292 10.70 25.52 -23.07
C GLU A 292 11.06 24.05 -22.91
N ALA A 293 11.53 23.43 -23.99
CA ALA A 293 11.86 22.01 -24.02
C ALA A 293 13.35 21.79 -24.24
N LYS A 294 14.01 21.10 -23.30
CA LYS A 294 15.39 20.61 -23.44
C LYS A 294 15.34 19.11 -23.69
N ILE A 295 15.61 18.72 -24.93
CA ILE A 295 15.44 17.34 -25.40
C ILE A 295 16.80 16.66 -25.52
N LYS A 296 16.88 15.43 -25.02
CA LYS A 296 18.00 14.51 -25.26
C LYS A 296 17.45 13.21 -25.86
N LEU A 297 17.96 12.86 -27.03
CA LEU A 297 17.60 11.65 -27.74
C LEU A 297 18.75 10.63 -27.64
N TYR A 298 18.40 9.40 -27.26
CA TYR A 298 19.34 8.29 -27.13
C TYR A 298 19.22 7.34 -28.33
N GLY A 299 20.32 7.15 -29.06
CA GLY A 299 20.43 6.25 -30.22
C GLY A 299 20.85 6.98 -31.49
N LYS A 300 21.17 6.20 -32.53
CA LYS A 300 21.44 6.74 -33.88
C LYS A 300 20.15 7.33 -34.45
N MET A 301 20.24 8.54 -35.01
CA MET A 301 19.15 9.22 -35.70
C MET A 301 19.42 9.18 -37.20
N GLY A 302 18.39 8.89 -38.00
CA GLY A 302 18.44 8.97 -39.46
C GLY A 302 17.86 10.26 -40.03
N ALA A 303 17.23 11.08 -39.18
CA ALA A 303 16.56 12.34 -39.51
C ALA A 303 17.10 13.47 -38.61
N GLU A 304 16.71 14.71 -38.90
CA GLU A 304 17.07 15.87 -38.08
C GLU A 304 16.53 15.72 -36.64
N PRO A 305 17.22 16.27 -35.61
CA PRO A 305 16.90 16.00 -34.22
C PRO A 305 15.46 16.32 -33.81
N TYR A 306 14.91 17.42 -34.34
CA TYR A 306 13.53 17.81 -34.07
C TYR A 306 12.51 16.86 -34.72
N GLU A 307 12.73 16.47 -35.97
CA GLU A 307 11.84 15.51 -36.66
C GLU A 307 11.83 14.15 -35.94
N ALA A 308 13.01 13.68 -35.53
CA ALA A 308 13.12 12.45 -34.75
C ALA A 308 12.38 12.55 -33.40
N PHE A 309 12.38 13.72 -32.75
CA PHE A 309 11.58 13.95 -31.55
C PHE A 309 10.07 13.97 -31.86
N ALA A 310 9.66 14.68 -32.92
CA ALA A 310 8.27 14.79 -33.34
C ALA A 310 7.66 13.42 -33.70
N GLU A 311 8.41 12.51 -34.35
CA GLU A 311 7.97 11.14 -34.62
C GLU A 311 7.76 10.29 -33.35
N ARG A 312 8.38 10.69 -32.23
CA ARG A 312 8.39 9.93 -30.97
C ARG A 312 7.55 10.59 -29.88
N SER A 313 6.85 11.67 -30.23
CA SER A 313 5.96 12.42 -29.35
C SER A 313 4.63 12.70 -30.04
N GLN A 314 3.59 12.91 -29.24
CA GLN A 314 2.32 13.44 -29.71
C GLN A 314 2.07 14.70 -28.89
N ILE A 315 2.18 15.84 -29.55
CA ILE A 315 1.97 17.15 -28.94
C ILE A 315 0.80 17.79 -29.66
N GLU A 316 -0.23 18.15 -28.90
CA GLU A 316 -1.41 18.80 -29.41
C GLU A 316 -1.81 19.91 -28.44
N VAL A 317 -1.84 21.14 -28.93
CA VAL A 317 -2.30 22.31 -28.18
C VAL A 317 -3.32 23.05 -29.03
N ASN A 318 -4.54 23.10 -28.54
CA ASN A 318 -5.67 23.76 -29.19
C ASN A 318 -6.52 24.49 -28.12
N ASP A 319 -7.76 24.90 -28.46
CA ASP A 319 -8.64 25.60 -27.53
C ASP A 319 -9.31 24.69 -26.48
N GLU A 320 -9.14 23.37 -26.58
CA GLU A 320 -9.73 22.37 -25.68
C GLU A 320 -8.70 21.81 -24.70
N HIS A 321 -7.54 21.36 -25.20
CA HIS A 321 -6.50 20.72 -24.39
C HIS A 321 -5.07 21.14 -24.75
N ILE A 322 -4.20 21.10 -23.73
CA ILE A 322 -2.74 21.18 -23.84
C ILE A 322 -2.20 19.78 -23.54
N SER A 323 -1.83 19.03 -24.58
CA SER A 323 -1.36 17.64 -24.46
C SER A 323 0.08 17.47 -24.92
N PHE A 324 0.93 16.93 -24.04
CA PHE A 324 2.31 16.56 -24.33
C PHE A 324 2.54 15.09 -23.96
N GLN A 325 2.47 14.20 -24.95
CA GLN A 325 2.64 12.76 -24.78
C GLN A 325 3.99 12.31 -25.35
N ILE A 326 4.95 12.04 -24.46
CA ILE A 326 6.33 11.63 -24.78
C ILE A 326 6.62 10.27 -24.09
N PRO A 327 5.92 9.18 -24.46
CA PRO A 327 6.05 7.89 -23.78
C PRO A 327 7.34 7.12 -24.12
N ASN A 328 8.12 7.60 -25.10
CA ASN A 328 9.30 6.89 -25.58
C ASN A 328 10.47 7.00 -24.58
N LYS A 329 10.89 5.86 -24.02
CA LYS A 329 11.99 5.77 -23.04
C LYS A 329 13.37 6.18 -23.58
N ARG A 330 13.53 6.31 -24.90
CA ARG A 330 14.77 6.84 -25.54
C ARG A 330 14.76 8.36 -25.70
N VAL A 331 13.71 9.02 -25.25
CA VAL A 331 13.60 10.48 -25.20
C VAL A 331 13.66 10.90 -23.73
N ARG A 332 14.51 11.86 -23.44
CA ARG A 332 14.43 12.66 -22.22
C ARG A 332 14.00 14.07 -22.61
N ALA A 333 12.89 14.51 -22.03
CA ALA A 333 12.30 15.82 -22.26
C ALA A 333 12.18 16.56 -20.94
N ASP A 334 13.10 17.50 -20.69
CA ASP A 334 12.96 18.43 -19.56
C ASP A 334 12.10 19.61 -20.07
N LEU A 335 10.87 19.75 -19.53
CA LEU A 335 9.84 20.68 -20.00
C LEU A 335 9.50 21.73 -18.94
N VAL A 336 9.52 23.00 -19.32
CA VAL A 336 9.05 24.11 -18.47
C VAL A 336 7.88 24.79 -19.17
N PHE A 337 6.69 24.67 -18.58
CA PHE A 337 5.46 25.28 -19.06
C PHE A 337 5.27 26.64 -18.40
N TYR A 338 4.98 27.64 -19.21
CA TYR A 338 4.53 28.96 -18.81
C TYR A 338 3.07 29.09 -19.24
N LEU A 339 2.19 29.08 -18.25
CA LEU A 339 0.74 28.98 -18.39
C LEU A 339 0.07 30.32 -18.02
N PRO A 340 -0.99 30.73 -18.72
CA PRO A 340 -1.79 31.88 -18.32
C PRO A 340 -2.33 31.78 -16.90
N LYS A 341 -2.46 32.93 -16.23
CA LYS A 341 -3.10 33.01 -14.91
C LYS A 341 -4.61 32.88 -15.04
N ARG A 342 -5.12 31.65 -14.93
CA ARG A 342 -6.55 31.32 -14.91
C ARG A 342 -6.78 29.99 -14.18
N THR A 343 -8.05 29.72 -13.86
CA THR A 343 -8.46 28.43 -13.28
C THR A 343 -8.55 27.37 -14.37
N TYR A 344 -7.80 26.28 -14.22
CA TYR A 344 -7.87 25.11 -15.09
C TYR A 344 -8.92 24.12 -14.56
N ASP A 345 -9.57 23.38 -15.46
CA ASP A 345 -10.56 22.38 -15.03
C ASP A 345 -9.87 21.09 -14.60
N HIS A 346 -8.93 20.60 -15.41
CA HIS A 346 -8.27 19.32 -15.16
C HIS A 346 -6.79 19.36 -15.56
N THR A 347 -5.91 18.88 -14.68
CA THR A 347 -4.48 18.73 -14.97
C THR A 347 -4.01 17.33 -14.61
N ALA A 348 -3.48 16.60 -15.58
CA ALA A 348 -2.89 15.28 -15.38
C ALA A 348 -1.40 15.30 -15.76
N ILE A 349 -0.52 14.89 -14.84
CA ILE A 349 0.92 14.79 -15.07
C ILE A 349 1.38 13.38 -14.71
N LYS A 350 1.93 12.63 -15.66
CA LYS A 350 2.36 11.23 -15.47
C LYS A 350 3.79 11.04 -15.95
N LEU A 351 4.71 10.93 -14.99
CA LEU A 351 6.12 10.70 -15.24
C LEU A 351 6.54 9.28 -14.84
N LEU A 352 7.36 8.65 -15.69
CA LEU A 352 8.08 7.44 -15.31
C LEU A 352 9.37 7.81 -14.55
N ASN A 353 10.24 8.64 -15.15
CA ASN A 353 11.49 9.09 -14.50
C ASN A 353 11.66 10.60 -14.59
N GLY A 354 11.56 11.32 -13.47
CA GLY A 354 11.74 12.76 -13.44
C GLY A 354 10.96 13.44 -12.32
N ASN A 355 11.34 14.68 -12.02
CA ASN A 355 10.69 15.46 -11.00
C ASN A 355 9.51 16.26 -11.58
N ILE A 356 8.44 16.39 -10.80
CA ILE A 356 7.33 17.29 -11.08
C ILE A 356 7.47 18.48 -10.13
N VAL A 357 7.45 19.69 -10.68
CA VAL A 357 7.44 20.93 -9.90
C VAL A 357 6.26 21.78 -10.33
N VAL A 358 5.40 22.14 -9.39
CA VAL A 358 4.32 23.12 -9.59
C VAL A 358 4.68 24.33 -8.75
N GLU A 359 5.04 25.44 -9.40
CA GLU A 359 5.41 26.67 -8.70
C GLU A 359 4.18 27.45 -8.22
N ASP A 360 3.18 27.58 -9.10
CA ASP A 360 1.90 28.22 -8.82
C ASP A 360 0.88 27.71 -9.86
N LEU A 361 -0.31 27.32 -9.43
CA LEU A 361 -1.39 26.85 -10.32
C LEU A 361 -2.75 26.94 -9.61
N ASP A 362 -3.76 27.43 -10.33
CA ASP A 362 -5.16 27.38 -9.92
C ASP A 362 -5.91 26.37 -10.79
N VAL A 363 -6.47 25.33 -10.18
CA VAL A 363 -7.04 24.17 -10.88
C VAL A 363 -8.19 23.58 -10.10
N LYS A 364 -9.20 22.98 -10.73
CA LYS A 364 -10.23 22.23 -9.98
C LYS A 364 -9.68 20.87 -9.57
N ASP A 365 -9.32 20.03 -10.55
CA ASP A 365 -8.81 18.68 -10.33
C ASP A 365 -7.38 18.52 -10.87
N ILE A 366 -6.45 18.10 -10.01
CA ILE A 366 -5.07 17.79 -10.42
C ILE A 366 -4.65 16.39 -10.01
N TYR A 367 -4.11 15.65 -10.97
CA TYR A 367 -3.56 14.31 -10.79
C TYR A 367 -2.08 14.30 -11.16
N MET A 368 -1.20 14.03 -10.19
CA MET A 368 0.24 13.91 -10.42
C MET A 368 0.74 12.52 -10.08
N LYS A 369 1.39 11.86 -11.03
CA LYS A 369 2.01 10.55 -10.83
C LYS A 369 3.49 10.57 -11.19
N SER A 370 4.32 10.10 -10.28
CA SER A 370 5.75 9.88 -10.51
C SER A 370 6.13 8.47 -10.10
N THR A 371 6.77 7.71 -11.01
CA THR A 371 7.33 6.41 -10.64
C THR A 371 8.69 6.58 -9.95
N ASN A 372 9.61 7.32 -10.55
CA ASN A 372 10.93 7.62 -9.99
C ASN A 372 11.23 9.12 -10.08
N GLY A 373 11.05 9.84 -8.98
CA GLY A 373 11.31 11.27 -8.92
C GLY A 373 10.44 11.97 -7.90
N ASN A 374 10.88 13.15 -7.48
CA ASN A 374 10.19 13.94 -6.45
C ASN A 374 9.04 14.75 -7.05
N ILE A 375 8.02 14.99 -6.24
CA ILE A 375 6.90 15.89 -6.56
C ILE A 375 6.96 17.05 -5.58
N LEU A 376 7.05 18.27 -6.10
CA LEU A 376 7.11 19.49 -5.31
C LEU A 376 5.99 20.44 -5.75
N VAL A 377 5.12 20.80 -4.81
CA VAL A 377 4.11 21.84 -4.98
C VAL A 377 4.48 22.99 -4.06
N GLU A 378 4.87 24.13 -4.64
CA GLU A 378 5.23 25.33 -3.88
C GLU A 378 4.00 26.10 -3.40
N GLN A 379 3.07 26.35 -4.32
CA GLN A 379 1.78 27.03 -4.11
C GLN A 379 0.75 26.46 -5.10
N MET A 380 -0.49 26.29 -4.66
CA MET A 380 -1.59 25.83 -5.52
C MET A 380 -2.95 26.18 -4.94
N ALA A 381 -3.95 26.42 -5.77
CA ALA A 381 -5.36 26.39 -5.39
C ALA A 381 -6.02 25.18 -6.08
N ALA A 382 -6.65 24.29 -5.32
CA ALA A 382 -7.26 23.07 -5.84
C ALA A 382 -8.54 22.64 -5.13
N THR A 383 -9.52 22.12 -5.87
CA THR A 383 -10.64 21.38 -5.25
C THR A 383 -10.19 19.97 -4.90
N MET A 384 -9.53 19.28 -5.83
CA MET A 384 -9.03 17.92 -5.63
C MET A 384 -7.55 17.83 -6.01
N LEU A 385 -6.71 17.45 -5.04
CA LEU A 385 -5.32 17.09 -5.26
C LEU A 385 -5.12 15.58 -5.12
N GLU A 386 -4.74 14.90 -6.20
CA GLU A 386 -4.35 13.49 -6.18
C GLU A 386 -2.86 13.33 -6.54
N ILE A 387 -2.10 12.67 -5.68
CA ILE A 387 -0.68 12.39 -5.91
C ILE A 387 -0.38 10.90 -5.75
N GLY A 388 0.19 10.30 -6.79
CA GLY A 388 0.68 8.92 -6.81
C GLY A 388 2.21 8.84 -6.95
N GLY A 389 2.89 8.35 -5.92
CA GLY A 389 4.34 8.10 -5.93
C GLY A 389 4.70 6.61 -5.93
N VAL A 390 5.88 6.25 -6.42
CA VAL A 390 6.49 4.94 -6.13
C VAL A 390 7.83 5.13 -5.42
N ASN A 391 8.77 5.86 -6.02
CA ASN A 391 10.07 6.16 -5.43
C ASN A 391 10.36 7.65 -5.53
N GLY A 392 10.25 8.37 -4.42
CA GLY A 392 10.51 9.80 -4.35
C GLY A 392 9.80 10.49 -3.21
N ASN A 393 10.27 11.69 -2.86
CA ASN A 393 9.62 12.52 -1.87
C ASN A 393 8.48 13.32 -2.50
N ILE A 394 7.44 13.55 -1.71
CA ILE A 394 6.30 14.39 -2.08
C ILE A 394 6.26 15.54 -1.08
N ASP A 395 6.45 16.76 -1.56
CA ASP A 395 6.46 17.97 -0.73
C ASP A 395 5.39 18.95 -1.23
N VAL A 396 4.31 19.11 -0.47
CA VAL A 396 3.27 20.13 -0.70
C VAL A 396 3.46 21.22 0.34
N ARG A 397 3.96 22.39 -0.07
CA ARG A 397 4.37 23.44 0.88
C ARG A 397 3.23 24.36 1.29
N ASN A 398 2.51 24.89 0.32
CA ASN A 398 1.41 25.83 0.54
C ASN A 398 0.30 25.61 -0.49
N GLY A 399 -0.91 26.02 -0.13
CA GLY A 399 -2.02 26.02 -1.07
C GLY A 399 -3.38 26.09 -0.40
N ASP A 400 -4.35 26.56 -1.18
CA ASP A 400 -5.77 26.50 -0.83
C ASP A 400 -6.38 25.24 -1.46
N ILE A 401 -6.39 24.14 -0.73
CA ILE A 401 -6.82 22.83 -1.23
C ILE A 401 -8.07 22.39 -0.46
N LEU A 402 -9.12 21.94 -1.12
CA LEU A 402 -10.30 21.38 -0.43
C LEU A 402 -10.02 19.94 0.00
N ASP A 403 -9.80 19.05 -0.95
CA ASP A 403 -9.54 17.63 -0.72
C ASP A 403 -8.15 17.24 -1.25
N SER A 404 -7.47 16.34 -0.54
CA SER A 404 -6.18 15.80 -0.96
C SER A 404 -6.04 14.31 -0.67
N ILE A 405 -5.61 13.54 -1.66
CA ILE A 405 -5.32 12.11 -1.57
C ILE A 405 -3.88 11.87 -2.06
N ILE A 406 -3.04 11.30 -1.21
CA ILE A 406 -1.64 11.01 -1.52
C ILE A 406 -1.34 9.54 -1.24
N GLU A 407 -0.90 8.82 -2.26
CA GLU A 407 -0.48 7.42 -2.15
C GLU A 407 0.95 7.28 -2.64
N THR A 408 1.83 6.66 -1.85
CA THR A 408 3.20 6.41 -2.28
C THR A 408 3.81 5.17 -1.64
N VAL A 409 4.77 4.55 -2.32
CA VAL A 409 5.42 3.32 -1.83
C VAL A 409 6.65 3.67 -1.00
N ASN A 410 7.62 4.40 -1.56
CA ASN A 410 8.89 4.70 -0.91
C ASN A 410 9.19 6.21 -0.97
N GLY A 411 9.37 6.83 0.19
CA GLY A 411 9.74 8.24 0.27
C GLY A 411 9.21 8.92 1.53
N THR A 412 9.45 10.22 1.64
CA THR A 412 8.83 11.06 2.68
C THR A 412 7.72 11.89 2.07
N VAL A 413 6.57 11.96 2.74
CA VAL A 413 5.48 12.88 2.40
C VAL A 413 5.50 14.04 3.38
N THR A 414 5.76 15.25 2.89
CA THR A 414 5.63 16.50 3.67
C THR A 414 4.44 17.29 3.16
N PHE A 415 3.50 17.61 4.04
CA PHE A 415 2.31 18.38 3.72
C PHE A 415 2.19 19.58 4.68
N GLY A 416 2.36 20.78 4.14
CA GLY A 416 2.41 22.05 4.87
C GLY A 416 1.25 23.01 4.59
N ALA A 417 0.34 22.63 3.70
CA ALA A 417 -0.94 23.30 3.45
C ALA A 417 -2.02 22.77 4.42
N THR A 418 -3.15 23.48 4.53
CA THR A 418 -4.29 23.05 5.36
C THR A 418 -5.49 22.73 4.47
N PRO A 419 -5.80 21.46 4.18
CA PRO A 419 -7.00 21.10 3.43
C PRO A 419 -8.21 20.93 4.34
N GLU A 420 -9.41 20.77 3.79
CA GLU A 420 -10.56 20.30 4.57
C GLU A 420 -10.44 18.80 4.84
N ASN A 421 -10.14 17.99 3.82
CA ASN A 421 -9.91 16.55 3.97
C ASN A 421 -8.55 16.13 3.40
N LEU A 422 -7.82 15.31 4.16
CA LEU A 422 -6.52 14.79 3.77
C LEU A 422 -6.44 13.29 4.01
N ALA A 423 -6.13 12.52 2.98
CA ALA A 423 -5.78 11.11 3.06
C ALA A 423 -4.34 10.88 2.57
N ILE A 424 -3.50 10.27 3.40
CA ILE A 424 -2.12 9.90 3.06
C ILE A 424 -1.90 8.41 3.37
N SER A 425 -1.45 7.66 2.37
CA SER A 425 -1.05 6.26 2.50
C SER A 425 0.37 6.07 2.00
N LEU A 426 1.25 5.64 2.90
CA LEU A 426 2.67 5.41 2.64
C LEU A 426 3.07 3.99 3.04
N VAL A 427 3.89 3.32 2.23
CA VAL A 427 4.40 1.98 2.60
C VAL A 427 5.70 2.11 3.40
N ASN A 428 6.73 2.77 2.87
CA ASN A 428 8.05 2.87 3.49
C ASN A 428 8.50 4.34 3.55
N GLY A 429 8.55 4.88 4.76
CA GLY A 429 9.04 6.23 5.04
C GLY A 429 8.15 7.04 5.98
N ASP A 430 8.49 8.31 6.15
CA ASP A 430 7.83 9.19 7.10
C ASP A 430 6.72 10.03 6.45
N VAL A 431 5.62 10.25 7.19
CA VAL A 431 4.62 11.28 6.90
C VAL A 431 4.85 12.46 7.86
N ARG A 432 4.88 13.68 7.32
CA ARG A 432 5.05 14.93 8.07
C ARG A 432 3.97 15.91 7.67
N LEU A 433 3.04 16.17 8.58
CA LEU A 433 1.92 17.07 8.38
C LEU A 433 2.04 18.27 9.31
N THR A 434 1.86 19.47 8.78
CA THR A 434 1.77 20.71 9.57
C THR A 434 0.53 21.49 9.15
N VAL A 435 -0.47 21.48 10.02
CA VAL A 435 -1.72 22.24 9.85
C VAL A 435 -1.57 23.60 10.51
N LYS A 436 -2.00 24.66 9.83
CA LYS A 436 -1.85 26.06 10.29
C LYS A 436 -3.17 26.80 10.45
N GLU A 437 -4.23 26.31 9.82
CA GLU A 437 -5.54 26.97 9.76
C GLU A 437 -6.63 26.09 10.39
N ASP A 438 -7.78 26.69 10.73
CA ASP A 438 -8.86 26.06 11.49
C ASP A 438 -9.98 25.45 10.61
N ARG A 439 -9.72 25.23 9.32
CA ARG A 439 -10.70 24.72 8.35
C ARG A 439 -10.65 23.21 8.13
N LEU A 440 -9.74 22.52 8.80
CA LEU A 440 -9.57 21.09 8.67
C LEU A 440 -10.79 20.33 9.23
N LYS A 441 -11.29 19.36 8.48
CA LYS A 441 -12.40 18.46 8.88
C LYS A 441 -11.96 17.02 9.09
N LYS A 442 -11.07 16.48 8.24
CA LYS A 442 -10.58 15.10 8.37
C LYS A 442 -9.11 14.95 7.98
N ILE A 443 -8.35 14.23 8.80
CA ILE A 443 -7.03 13.68 8.46
C ILE A 443 -7.10 12.16 8.60
N GLU A 444 -6.63 11.47 7.58
CA GLU A 444 -6.31 10.05 7.61
C GLU A 444 -4.87 9.88 7.11
N ALA A 445 -3.92 9.59 8.01
CA ALA A 445 -2.52 9.48 7.66
C ALA A 445 -1.94 8.15 8.15
N SER A 446 -1.41 7.36 7.22
CA SER A 446 -0.87 6.04 7.49
C SER A 446 0.52 5.85 6.88
N SER A 447 1.39 5.16 7.62
CA SER A 447 2.66 4.65 7.09
C SER A 447 2.90 3.22 7.58
N VAL A 448 3.15 2.25 6.70
CA VAL A 448 3.42 0.87 7.15
C VAL A 448 4.74 0.80 7.90
N ASN A 449 5.82 1.28 7.28
CA ASN A 449 7.19 1.26 7.80
C ASN A 449 7.79 2.66 7.90
N GLY A 450 7.25 3.47 8.79
CA GLY A 450 7.84 4.74 9.17
C GLY A 450 6.93 5.58 10.04
N ASN A 451 7.41 6.77 10.41
CA ASN A 451 6.77 7.59 11.43
C ASN A 451 5.69 8.46 10.82
N VAL A 452 4.63 8.70 11.60
CA VAL A 452 3.60 9.68 11.28
C VAL A 452 3.74 10.86 12.25
N LYS A 453 4.15 12.01 11.74
CA LYS A 453 4.40 13.22 12.53
C LYS A 453 3.37 14.28 12.14
N VAL A 454 2.54 14.68 13.09
CA VAL A 454 1.44 15.62 12.85
C VAL A 454 1.54 16.78 13.83
N ALA A 455 1.50 17.99 13.29
CA ALA A 455 1.37 19.23 14.04
C ALA A 455 0.01 19.87 13.75
N LEU A 456 -0.74 20.17 14.82
CA LEU A 456 -2.09 20.76 14.77
C LEU A 456 -2.11 22.09 15.53
N PRO A 457 -2.85 23.11 15.07
CA PRO A 457 -2.97 24.36 15.80
C PRO A 457 -3.72 24.16 17.13
N THR A 458 -3.51 25.06 18.10
CA THR A 458 -4.18 24.96 19.41
C THR A 458 -5.68 25.28 19.35
N THR A 459 -6.09 26.00 18.32
CA THR A 459 -7.43 26.54 18.09
C THR A 459 -8.44 25.51 17.55
N ILE A 460 -7.96 24.43 16.91
CA ILE A 460 -8.84 23.44 16.28
C ILE A 460 -9.43 22.47 17.30
N GLY A 461 -10.75 22.25 17.22
CA GLY A 461 -11.42 21.15 17.91
C GLY A 461 -11.09 19.84 17.21
N MET A 462 -10.82 18.76 17.95
CA MET A 462 -10.45 17.49 17.33
C MET A 462 -10.92 16.26 18.10
N ASP A 463 -11.26 15.22 17.34
CA ASP A 463 -11.44 13.83 17.78
C ASP A 463 -10.38 12.99 17.10
N GLY A 464 -9.45 12.47 17.88
CA GLY A 464 -8.26 11.78 17.39
C GLY A 464 -8.19 10.32 17.79
N HIS A 465 -7.78 9.49 16.84
CA HIS A 465 -7.45 8.08 17.02
C HIS A 465 -6.06 7.82 16.41
N ALA A 466 -5.10 7.48 17.26
CA ALA A 466 -3.75 7.11 16.84
C ALA A 466 -3.47 5.65 17.22
N LYS A 467 -2.90 4.86 16.30
CA LYS A 467 -2.59 3.44 16.53
C LYS A 467 -1.24 3.03 15.94
N THR A 468 -0.44 2.29 16.70
CA THR A 468 0.77 1.63 16.17
C THR A 468 0.92 0.21 16.71
N SER A 469 1.42 -0.72 15.87
CA SER A 469 1.67 -2.10 16.29
C SER A 469 3.05 -2.25 16.97
N LEU A 470 4.12 -1.81 16.32
CA LEU A 470 5.52 -1.97 16.76
C LEU A 470 6.21 -0.62 16.84
N GLY A 471 5.68 0.27 17.68
CA GLY A 471 6.27 1.59 17.90
C GLY A 471 5.66 2.29 19.10
N SER A 472 5.81 3.62 19.15
CA SER A 472 5.31 4.44 20.25
C SER A 472 4.38 5.56 19.78
N ILE A 473 3.43 5.96 20.61
CA ILE A 473 2.63 7.16 20.41
C ILE A 473 3.13 8.23 21.39
N ASN A 474 3.68 9.32 20.87
CA ASN A 474 4.22 10.43 21.64
C ASN A 474 3.42 11.69 21.35
N SER A 475 2.60 12.13 22.31
CA SER A 475 1.84 13.37 22.19
C SER A 475 2.42 14.48 23.07
N ARG A 476 2.55 15.67 22.50
CA ARG A 476 2.86 16.94 23.16
C ARG A 476 1.79 18.00 22.84
N LEU A 477 0.58 17.58 22.52
CA LEU A 477 -0.55 18.48 22.34
C LEU A 477 -0.91 19.14 23.68
N SER A 478 -1.29 20.42 23.65
CA SER A 478 -1.87 21.12 24.82
C SER A 478 -3.37 20.86 24.91
N ASP A 479 -3.98 21.10 26.07
CA ASP A 479 -5.44 21.27 26.23
C ASP A 479 -6.29 20.16 25.56
N TYR A 480 -5.92 18.90 25.76
CA TYR A 480 -6.67 17.75 25.25
C TYR A 480 -6.95 16.73 26.34
N GLU A 481 -8.05 16.00 26.19
CA GLU A 481 -8.48 14.92 27.06
C GLU A 481 -8.14 13.56 26.42
N VAL A 482 -7.65 12.62 27.24
CA VAL A 482 -7.44 11.22 26.81
C VAL A 482 -8.71 10.44 27.11
N ILE A 483 -9.36 9.92 26.07
CA ILE A 483 -10.57 9.09 26.20
C ILE A 483 -10.16 7.65 26.50
N ARG A 484 -9.19 7.12 25.74
CA ARG A 484 -8.72 5.75 25.87
C ARG A 484 -7.24 5.68 25.54
N GLU A 485 -6.49 4.92 26.32
CA GLU A 485 -5.08 4.68 26.06
C GLU A 485 -4.74 3.21 26.28
N LYS A 486 -3.94 2.65 25.36
CA LYS A 486 -3.38 1.31 25.45
C LYS A 486 -1.89 1.37 25.12
N LYS A 487 -1.05 0.83 26.00
CA LYS A 487 0.42 0.82 25.86
C LYS A 487 0.97 -0.59 26.00
N GLU A 488 0.55 -1.50 25.12
CA GLU A 488 1.14 -2.84 25.03
C GLU A 488 2.33 -2.85 24.07
N ARG A 489 3.26 -3.80 24.24
CA ARG A 489 4.48 -3.89 23.43
C ARG A 489 4.21 -4.03 21.93
N THR A 490 3.11 -4.68 21.56
CA THR A 490 2.73 -5.01 20.17
C THR A 490 1.44 -4.31 19.72
N ASN A 491 0.89 -3.42 20.55
CA ASN A 491 -0.35 -2.70 20.28
C ASN A 491 -0.44 -1.43 21.15
N GLN A 492 -0.07 -0.29 20.56
CA GLN A 492 -0.31 1.01 21.16
C GLN A 492 -1.50 1.71 20.50
N MET A 493 -2.31 2.36 21.32
CA MET A 493 -3.48 3.11 20.88
C MET A 493 -3.68 4.31 21.79
N LEU A 494 -4.06 5.44 21.19
CA LEU A 494 -4.44 6.66 21.89
C LEU A 494 -5.67 7.25 21.22
N GLU A 495 -6.77 7.33 21.97
CA GLU A 495 -7.96 8.10 21.61
C GLU A 495 -7.98 9.37 22.45
N PHE A 496 -8.10 10.51 21.78
CA PHE A 496 -8.00 11.82 22.41
C PHE A 496 -9.01 12.79 21.82
N ARG A 497 -9.39 13.80 22.61
CA ARG A 497 -10.36 14.81 22.22
C ARG A 497 -9.92 16.19 22.72
N ARG A 498 -10.06 17.21 21.89
CA ARG A 498 -9.99 18.62 22.29
C ARG A 498 -11.27 19.30 21.86
N VAL A 499 -12.04 19.78 22.81
CA VAL A 499 -13.28 20.51 22.53
C VAL A 499 -12.92 21.96 22.18
N SER A 500 -13.50 22.46 21.09
CA SER A 500 -13.46 23.86 20.70
C SER A 500 -14.89 24.34 20.42
N GLU A 501 -15.11 25.66 20.41
CA GLU A 501 -16.41 26.25 20.05
C GLU A 501 -16.72 26.09 18.55
N ASN A 502 -15.70 25.78 17.75
CA ASN A 502 -15.78 25.57 16.29
C ASN A 502 -16.06 24.10 15.93
N GLU A 503 -16.12 23.81 14.62
CA GLU A 503 -16.25 22.44 14.12
C GLU A 503 -15.11 21.53 14.61
N MET A 504 -15.44 20.24 14.82
CA MET A 504 -14.51 19.21 15.29
C MET A 504 -13.91 18.46 14.12
N ALA A 505 -12.58 18.45 14.02
CA ALA A 505 -11.83 17.67 13.04
C ALA A 505 -11.64 16.21 13.47
N LYS A 506 -11.79 15.26 12.55
CA LYS A 506 -11.46 13.84 12.79
C LYS A 506 -10.01 13.56 12.40
N ILE A 507 -9.24 12.96 13.30
CA ILE A 507 -7.81 12.71 13.11
C ILE A 507 -7.53 11.20 13.26
N GLU A 508 -7.29 10.50 12.16
CA GLU A 508 -6.98 9.07 12.15
C GLU A 508 -5.53 8.85 11.72
N LEU A 509 -4.71 8.34 12.64
CA LEU A 509 -3.28 8.15 12.42
C LEU A 509 -2.91 6.69 12.66
N SER A 510 -2.18 6.08 11.73
CA SER A 510 -1.75 4.70 11.89
C SER A 510 -0.34 4.43 11.39
N THR A 511 0.35 3.50 12.05
CA THR A 511 1.60 2.93 11.54
C THR A 511 1.79 1.49 12.01
N THR A 512 2.55 0.68 11.27
CA THR A 512 2.80 -0.72 11.69
C THR A 512 4.10 -0.82 12.48
N THR A 513 5.21 -0.30 11.97
CA THR A 513 6.54 -0.43 12.62
C THR A 513 7.15 0.92 13.03
N GLY A 514 6.46 2.04 12.79
CA GLY A 514 6.91 3.37 13.17
C GLY A 514 6.25 3.90 14.44
N SER A 515 6.64 5.12 14.80
CA SER A 515 6.03 5.87 15.89
C SER A 515 5.16 7.01 15.39
N ILE A 516 4.14 7.35 16.16
CA ILE A 516 3.25 8.49 15.91
C ILE A 516 3.69 9.63 16.84
N TYR A 517 3.88 10.82 16.27
CA TYR A 517 4.25 12.02 17.01
C TYR A 517 3.20 13.10 16.78
N LEU A 518 2.64 13.61 17.87
CA LEU A 518 1.65 14.68 17.89
C LEU A 518 2.25 15.87 18.63
N LYS A 519 2.08 17.08 18.09
CA LYS A 519 2.44 18.33 18.77
C LYS A 519 1.54 19.48 18.35
N ASP A 520 1.54 20.55 19.13
CA ASP A 520 0.94 21.80 18.67
C ASP A 520 1.83 22.43 17.58
N THR A 521 1.23 23.05 16.56
CA THR A 521 1.96 23.74 15.47
C THR A 521 2.81 24.88 16.01
N ASP A 522 2.29 25.62 16.99
CA ASP A 522 2.90 26.83 17.54
C ASP A 522 3.96 26.56 18.63
N LYS A 523 4.27 25.29 18.94
CA LYS A 523 5.16 24.88 20.03
C LYS A 523 6.19 23.79 19.67
#